data_AF-A0AAU4NYI1-F1
#
_entry.id   AF-A0AAU4NYI1-F1
#
_cell.length_a   1.000
_cell.length_b   1.000
_cell.length_c   1.000
_cell.angle_alpha   90.00
_cell.angle_beta   90.00
_cell.angle_gamma   90.00
#
_symmetry.space_group_name_H-M   'P 1'
#
loop_
_entity.id
_entity.type
_entity.pdbx_description
1 polymer ?
#
loop_
_entity_poly.entity_id
_entity_poly.type
_entity_poly.pdbx_seq_one_letter_code
_entity_poly.pdbx_strand_id
1 'polypeptide(L)'
;MALAAVAGVAQNAIALPYVRKHGTRSAADFFVGKIWSTVPGRFAMVDLILVVIAFHVWALPEARRLGIVRWWLVTVLLTFGVGIGSAIPFFLAVRARTVRLAG
;
A
#
# COMPACT_ATOMS: atom_id res chain seq x y z
N MET A 1 8.40 10.66 2.83
CA MET A 1 7.58 10.81 4.05
C MET A 1 6.33 11.65 3.78
N ALA A 2 6.45 12.90 3.30
CA ALA A 2 5.29 13.72 2.95
C ALA A 2 4.29 13.01 2.00
N LEU A 3 4.77 12.37 0.93
CA LEU A 3 3.90 11.64 0.00
C LEU A 3 3.17 10.44 0.65
N ALA A 4 3.83 9.72 1.56
CA ALA A 4 3.21 8.63 2.31
C ALA A 4 2.12 9.14 3.26
N ALA A 5 2.37 10.27 3.91
CA ALA A 5 1.39 10.92 4.79
C ALA A 5 0.19 11.45 3.99
N VAL A 6 0.43 12.10 2.84
CA VAL A 6 -0.63 12.58 1.95
C VAL A 6 -1.47 11.44 1.40
N ALA A 7 -0.84 10.37 0.91
CA ALA A 7 -1.55 9.17 0.47
C ALA A 7 -2.37 8.56 1.62
N GLY A 8 -1.79 8.46 2.82
CA GLY A 8 -2.46 7.91 3.99
C GLY A 8 -3.68 8.73 4.39
N VAL A 9 -3.57 10.06 4.39
CA VAL A 9 -4.69 10.96 4.68
C VAL A 9 -5.76 10.85 3.60
N ALA A 10 -5.40 10.90 2.32
CA ALA A 10 -6.35 10.81 1.21
C ALA A 10 -7.11 9.47 1.20
N GLN A 11 -6.41 8.35 1.39
CA GLN A 11 -6.99 7.01 1.40
C GLN A 11 -7.94 6.82 2.60
N ASN A 12 -7.51 7.22 3.80
CA ASN A 12 -8.33 7.09 5.01
C ASN A 12 -9.51 8.07 5.04
N ALA A 13 -9.38 9.26 4.46
CA ALA A 13 -10.47 10.23 4.36
C ALA A 13 -11.65 9.70 3.52
N ILE A 14 -11.40 8.77 2.61
CA ILE A 14 -12.44 8.11 1.79
C ILE A 14 -12.94 6.84 2.47
N ALA A 15 -12.02 5.98 2.94
CA ALA A 15 -12.36 4.67 3.50
C ALA A 15 -13.08 4.76 4.86
N LEU A 16 -12.62 5.62 5.77
CA LEU A 16 -13.16 5.67 7.14
C LEU A 16 -14.64 6.12 7.18
N PRO A 17 -15.08 7.19 6.48
CA PRO A 17 -16.49 7.57 6.47
C PRO A 17 -17.39 6.48 5.86
N TYR A 18 -16.94 5.82 4.79
CA TYR A 18 -17.69 4.75 4.14
C TYR A 18 -17.89 3.55 5.08
N VAL A 19 -16.83 3.09 5.74
CA VAL A 19 -16.88 1.98 6.69
C VAL A 19 -17.69 2.34 7.94
N ARG A 20 -17.58 3.59 8.43
CA ARG A 20 -18.44 4.07 9.54
C ARG A 20 -19.93 4.03 9.18
N LYS A 21 -20.28 4.29 7.92
CA LYS A 21 -21.67 4.32 7.45
C LYS A 21 -22.24 2.93 7.12
N HIS A 22 -21.42 2.00 6.63
CA HIS A 22 -21.88 0.69 6.14
C HIS A 22 -21.39 -0.50 7.00
N GLY A 23 -20.65 -0.23 8.08
CA GLY A 23 -20.15 -1.22 9.02
C GLY A 23 -18.76 -1.78 8.65
N THR A 24 -18.06 -2.37 9.62
CA THR A 24 -16.67 -2.87 9.43
C THR A 24 -16.52 -3.93 8.34
N ARG A 25 -17.58 -4.70 8.06
CA ARG A 25 -17.59 -5.68 6.96
C ARG A 25 -17.51 -5.03 5.57
N SER A 26 -17.94 -3.78 5.42
CA SER A 26 -17.88 -3.05 4.16
C SER A 26 -16.46 -2.61 3.78
N ALA A 27 -15.46 -2.80 4.66
CA ALA A 27 -14.06 -2.61 4.30
C ALA A 27 -13.63 -3.56 3.16
N ALA A 28 -14.25 -4.75 3.09
CA ALA A 28 -14.02 -5.69 1.99
C ALA A 28 -14.52 -5.13 0.65
N ASP A 29 -15.50 -4.22 0.61
CA ASP A 29 -16.07 -3.67 -0.64
C ASP A 29 -15.03 -2.95 -1.51
N PHE A 30 -13.96 -2.43 -0.89
CA PHE A 30 -12.85 -1.76 -1.58
C PHE A 30 -11.91 -2.72 -2.30
N PHE A 31 -11.98 -4.01 -1.98
CA PHE A 31 -11.10 -5.05 -2.52
C PHE A 31 -11.88 -6.16 -3.24
N VAL A 32 -13.12 -6.39 -2.82
CA VAL A 32 -14.00 -7.49 -3.23
C VAL A 32 -15.40 -6.91 -3.48
N GLY A 33 -16.13 -7.40 -4.49
CA GLY A 33 -17.52 -6.96 -4.72
C GLY A 33 -17.67 -5.98 -5.88
N LYS A 34 -18.46 -4.91 -5.70
CA LYS A 34 -18.96 -4.05 -6.81
C LYS A 34 -17.86 -3.41 -7.66
N ILE A 35 -16.64 -3.24 -7.14
CA ILE A 35 -15.55 -2.69 -7.93
C ILE A 35 -15.19 -3.56 -9.15
N TRP A 36 -15.53 -4.85 -9.11
CA TRP A 36 -15.33 -5.78 -10.21
C TRP A 36 -16.48 -5.83 -11.23
N SER A 37 -17.60 -5.13 -10.99
CA SER A 37 -18.78 -5.22 -11.85
C SER A 37 -18.74 -4.28 -13.06
N THR A 38 -17.78 -3.34 -13.12
CA THR A 38 -17.63 -2.39 -14.22
C THR A 38 -16.29 -2.57 -14.93
N VAL A 39 -16.23 -2.31 -16.24
CA VAL A 39 -14.98 -2.39 -17.01
C VAL A 39 -13.88 -1.49 -16.41
N PRO A 40 -14.13 -0.21 -16.08
CA PRO A 40 -13.12 0.66 -15.49
C PRO A 40 -12.67 0.19 -14.10
N GLY A 41 -13.60 -0.31 -13.27
CA GLY A 41 -13.27 -0.81 -11.95
C GLY A 41 -12.38 -2.05 -11.99
N ARG A 42 -12.64 -2.99 -12.90
CA ARG A 42 -11.76 -4.16 -13.12
C ARG A 42 -10.37 -3.73 -13.58
N PHE A 43 -10.26 -2.78 -14.50
CA PHE A 43 -8.97 -2.27 -14.96
C PHE A 43 -8.16 -1.71 -13.78
N ALA A 44 -8.77 -0.82 -12.99
CA ALA A 44 -8.12 -0.23 -11.82
C ALA A 44 -7.68 -1.28 -10.79
N MET A 45 -8.51 -2.30 -10.55
CA MET A 45 -8.14 -3.38 -9.62
C MET A 45 -7.01 -4.27 -10.14
N VAL A 46 -7.02 -4.63 -11.42
CA VAL A 46 -5.94 -5.41 -12.03
C VAL A 46 -4.64 -4.63 -11.99
N ASP A 47 -4.66 -3.35 -12.36
CA ASP A 47 -3.51 -2.46 -12.27
C ASP A 47 -2.97 -2.38 -10.83
N LEU A 48 -3.86 -2.16 -9.86
CA LEU A 48 -3.51 -2.13 -8.44
C LEU A 48 -2.87 -3.43 -7.96
N ILE A 49 -3.43 -4.59 -8.33
CA ILE A 49 -2.90 -5.92 -7.96
C ILE A 49 -1.50 -6.11 -8.56
N LEU A 50 -1.33 -5.79 -9.84
CA LEU A 50 -0.04 -5.92 -10.52
C LEU A 50 1.01 -5.02 -9.87
N VAL A 51 0.68 -3.77 -9.53
CA VAL A 51 1.57 -2.85 -8.81
C VAL A 51 1.94 -3.38 -7.43
N VAL A 52 0.99 -3.89 -6.65
CA VAL A 52 1.24 -4.47 -5.32
C VAL A 52 2.22 -5.65 -5.43
N ILE A 53 1.96 -6.58 -6.35
CA ILE A 53 2.80 -7.76 -6.55
C ILE A 53 4.19 -7.34 -7.02
N ALA A 54 4.28 -6.57 -8.10
CA ALA A 54 5.55 -6.15 -8.69
C ALA A 54 6.42 -5.42 -7.65
N PHE A 55 5.82 -4.51 -6.89
CA PHE A 55 6.53 -3.79 -5.84
C PHE A 55 7.04 -4.72 -4.73
N HIS A 56 6.22 -5.64 -4.19
CA HIS A 56 6.68 -6.51 -3.10
C HIS A 56 7.71 -7.55 -3.56
N VAL A 57 7.57 -8.08 -4.78
CA VAL A 57 8.53 -8.99 -5.41
C VAL A 57 9.89 -8.30 -5.56
N TRP A 58 9.91 -7.03 -5.95
CA TRP A 58 11.14 -6.25 -6.05
C TRP A 58 11.69 -5.81 -4.67
N ALA A 59 10.82 -5.37 -3.77
CA ALA A 59 11.20 -4.79 -2.49
C ALA A 59 11.80 -5.82 -1.53
N LEU A 60 11.34 -7.08 -1.58
CA LEU A 60 11.80 -8.14 -0.69
C LEU A 60 13.31 -8.48 -0.84
N PRO A 61 13.85 -8.79 -2.04
CA PRO A 61 15.28 -9.04 -2.20
C PRO A 61 16.12 -7.81 -1.84
N GLU A 62 15.66 -6.59 -2.18
CA GLU A 62 16.34 -5.36 -1.78
C GLU A 62 16.36 -5.18 -0.26
N ALA A 63 15.25 -5.50 0.41
CA ALA A 63 15.16 -5.44 1.87
C ALA A 63 16.09 -6.44 2.55
N ARG A 64 16.26 -7.63 1.98
CA ARG A 64 17.25 -8.61 2.45
C ARG A 64 18.67 -8.10 2.27
N ARG A 65 19.01 -7.58 1.09
CA ARG A 65 20.33 -7.03 0.78
C ARG A 65 20.74 -5.89 1.71
N LEU A 66 19.79 -5.04 2.10
CA LEU A 66 20.04 -3.89 2.99
C LEU A 66 19.81 -4.18 4.48
N GLY A 67 19.44 -5.41 4.87
CA GLY A 67 19.15 -5.74 6.27
C GLY A 67 17.89 -5.07 6.85
N ILE A 68 16.94 -4.66 6.01
CA ILE A 68 15.72 -3.93 6.40
C ILE A 68 14.44 -4.76 6.30
N VAL A 69 14.51 -6.09 6.40
CA VAL A 69 13.35 -7.00 6.27
C VAL A 69 12.20 -6.65 7.22
N ARG A 70 12.47 -6.21 8.46
CA ARG A 70 11.41 -5.75 9.38
C ARG A 70 10.59 -4.58 8.81
N TRP A 71 11.23 -3.70 8.06
CA TRP A 71 10.57 -2.53 7.46
C TRP A 71 9.79 -2.91 6.20
N TRP A 72 10.24 -3.94 5.48
CA TRP A 72 9.43 -4.57 4.44
C TRP A 72 8.15 -5.18 5.02
N LEU A 73 8.20 -5.86 6.18
CA LEU A 73 6.97 -6.36 6.85
C LEU A 73 6.02 -5.22 7.23
N VAL A 74 6.53 -4.10 7.76
CA VAL A 74 5.71 -2.90 8.03
C VAL A 74 5.07 -2.38 6.73
N THR A 75 5.79 -2.44 5.61
CA THR A 75 5.29 -2.04 4.29
C THR A 75 4.15 -2.95 3.82
N VAL A 76 4.25 -4.27 4.06
CA VAL A 76 3.17 -5.22 3.79
C VAL A 76 1.92 -4.86 4.61
N LEU A 77 2.09 -4.59 5.91
CA LEU A 77 0.98 -4.18 6.77
C LEU A 77 0.34 -2.87 6.31
N LEU A 78 1.14 -1.89 5.90
CA LEU A 78 0.63 -0.63 5.35
C LEU A 78 -0.12 -0.84 4.03
N THR A 79 0.30 -1.79 3.20
CA THR A 79 -0.36 -2.07 1.91
C THR A 79 -1.80 -2.52 2.09
N PHE A 80 -2.06 -3.41 3.05
CA PHE A 80 -3.39 -3.95 3.31
C PHE A 80 -4.18 -3.16 4.34
N GLY A 81 -3.51 -2.45 5.25
CA GLY A 81 -4.17 -1.64 6.29
C GLY A 81 -4.50 -0.21 5.87
N VAL A 82 -3.68 0.39 4.99
CA VAL A 82 -3.83 1.79 4.56
C VAL A 82 -3.99 1.89 3.05
N GLY A 83 -3.14 1.18 2.31
CA GLY A 83 -3.12 1.15 0.85
C GLY A 83 -1.69 1.26 0.31
N ILE A 84 -1.47 0.67 -0.86
CA ILE A 84 -0.15 0.60 -1.50
C ILE A 84 0.48 1.98 -1.76
N GLY A 85 -0.36 3.00 -2.02
CA GLY A 85 0.06 4.39 -2.21
C GLY A 85 0.81 4.99 -1.00
N SER A 86 0.54 4.51 0.22
CA SER A 86 1.28 4.90 1.42
C SER A 86 2.48 3.99 1.68
N ALA A 87 2.34 2.71 1.37
CA ALA A 87 3.35 1.69 1.60
C ALA A 87 4.62 1.89 0.76
N ILE A 88 4.47 2.15 -0.56
CA ILE A 88 5.61 2.38 -1.46
C ILE A 88 6.51 3.54 -0.99
N PRO A 89 5.99 4.77 -0.79
CA PRO A 89 6.83 5.89 -0.34
C PRO A 89 7.39 5.70 1.08
N PHE A 90 6.75 4.91 1.93
CA PHE A 90 7.33 4.52 3.22
C PHE A 90 8.58 3.66 3.04
N PHE A 91 8.48 2.57 2.27
CA PHE A 91 9.60 1.67 2.02
C PHE A 91 10.77 2.38 1.33
N LEU A 92 10.49 3.18 0.30
CA LEU A 92 11.50 3.92 -0.44
C LEU A 92 12.27 4.91 0.45
N ALA A 93 11.60 5.51 1.43
CA ALA A 93 12.25 6.42 2.37
C ALA A 93 13.13 5.68 3.40
N VAL A 94 12.70 4.51 3.89
CA VAL A 94 13.54 3.65 4.73
C VAL A 94 14.78 3.24 3.95
N ARG A 95 14.60 2.75 2.72
CA ARG A 95 15.69 2.38 1.81
C ARG A 95 16.67 3.53 1.60
N ALA A 96 16.18 4.72 1.27
CA ALA A 96 17.03 5.89 1.02
C ALA A 96 17.86 6.27 2.25
N ARG A 97 17.26 6.19 3.45
CA ARG A 97 17.98 6.42 4.71
C ARG A 97 19.07 5.37 4.94
N THR A 98 18.76 4.10 4.74
CA THR A 98 19.73 3.01 4.95
C THR A 98 20.91 3.11 3.98
N VAL A 99 20.65 3.36 2.69
CA VAL A 99 21.71 3.52 1.69
C VAL A 99 22.60 4.72 2.03
N ARG A 100 22.03 5.84 2.50
CA ARG A 100 22.80 7.02 2.91
C ARG A 100 23.69 6.76 4.13
N LEU A 101 23.28 5.92 5.06
CA LEU A 101 24.07 5.61 6.27
C LEU A 101 25.17 4.57 6.03
N ALA A 102 25.14 3.89 4.88
CA ALA A 102 26.09 2.84 4.52
C ALA A 102 27.23 3.32 3.60
N GLY A 103 27.18 4.57 3.14
CA GLY A 103 28.24 5.23 2.36
C GLY A 103 28.84 6.38 3.15
#